data_AF-G2Y8I5-F1
#
_entry.id   AF-G2Y8I5-F1
#
_cell.length_a   1.000
_cell.length_b   1.000
_cell.length_c   1.000
_cell.angle_alpha   90.00
_cell.angle_beta   90.00
_cell.angle_gamma   90.00
#
_symmetry.space_group_name_H-M   'P 1'
#
loop_
_entity.id
_entity.type
_entity.pdbx_description
1 polymer ?
#
loop_
_entity_poly.entity_id
_entity_poly.type
_entity_poly.pdbx_seq_one_letter_code
_entity_poly.pdbx_strand_id
1 'polypeptide(L)'
;MSDIETDGRDIPEIRIMILNDMNLDTPVSDKDLQDESYQFLNDLISTSHAVERSALFTLVLTHIPLYKDGGICVDGPFFDFFDGEFENGVKEQNHLSRDASKGMLEGVFGMSGNAHVDGQGMGRHGIILTGHDHEGCDIYHYINQSLPEEDREWKCDRYPEAKHLVNQSGIPGLREVTVRSMMGDFAGNAGLLSLWFDKESWEWQFEFANCGLGTQHIWWFVHILDFITVIVSIVYGVWLAVFKACSILGLHKNGTKSRKEEKKVTFDIKPDTGIDSEKWRGGADSDNREVKGEANRSRK
;
A
#
# COMPACT_ATOMS: atom_id res chain seq x y z
N MET A 1 -5.48 18.40 30.41
CA MET A 1 -6.54 18.91 29.52
C MET A 1 -6.48 20.42 29.61
N SER A 2 -5.74 21.08 28.72
CA SER A 2 -5.71 22.53 28.64
C SER A 2 -6.99 22.97 27.93
N ASP A 3 -7.77 23.83 28.56
CA ASP A 3 -8.97 24.42 27.99
C ASP A 3 -8.61 25.11 26.67
N ILE A 4 -9.20 24.63 25.57
CA ILE A 4 -9.09 25.29 24.27
C ILE A 4 -9.99 26.51 24.37
N GLU A 5 -9.41 27.67 24.66
CA GLU A 5 -10.09 28.95 24.47
C GLU A 5 -10.43 29.09 22.98
N THR A 6 -11.68 28.80 22.64
CA THR A 6 -12.21 29.09 21.32
C THR A 6 -12.56 30.57 21.26
N ASP A 7 -11.72 31.35 20.59
CA ASP A 7 -11.92 32.77 20.27
C ASP A 7 -13.12 32.98 19.31
N GLY A 8 -14.32 32.54 19.72
CA GLY A 8 -15.53 32.51 18.91
C GLY A 8 -15.52 31.51 17.73
N ARG A 9 -14.48 30.67 17.60
CA ARG A 9 -14.33 29.67 16.53
C ARG A 9 -14.90 28.32 16.95
N ASP A 10 -15.36 27.53 15.98
CA ASP A 10 -15.83 26.17 16.23
C ASP A 10 -14.74 25.28 16.86
N ILE A 11 -15.14 24.45 17.82
CA ILE A 11 -14.25 23.46 18.45
C ILE A 11 -13.86 22.41 17.39
N PRO A 12 -12.56 22.12 17.23
CA PRO A 12 -12.08 21.07 16.33
C PRO A 12 -12.66 19.71 16.69
N GLU A 13 -13.28 19.05 15.72
CA GLU A 13 -13.98 17.79 15.91
C GLU A 13 -13.67 16.80 14.79
N ILE A 14 -13.41 15.54 15.16
CA ILE A 14 -13.32 14.42 14.22
C ILE A 14 -14.58 13.59 14.41
N ARG A 15 -15.35 13.44 13.34
CA ARG A 15 -16.47 12.50 13.25
C ARG A 15 -15.99 11.24 12.57
N ILE A 16 -16.05 10.12 13.27
CA ILE A 16 -15.73 8.79 12.71
C ILE A 16 -17.03 8.04 12.49
N MET A 17 -17.25 7.61 11.26
CA MET A 17 -18.40 6.83 10.83
C MET A 17 -17.92 5.45 10.38
N ILE A 18 -18.37 4.41 11.08
CA ILE A 18 -18.10 3.03 10.72
C ILE A 18 -19.36 2.49 10.07
N LEU A 19 -19.29 2.22 8.76
CA LEU A 19 -20.44 1.83 7.95
C LEU A 19 -20.24 0.41 7.41
N ASN A 20 -21.21 -0.45 7.70
CA ASN A 20 -21.39 -1.68 6.94
C ASN A 20 -22.15 -1.35 5.65
N ASP A 21 -21.42 -1.25 4.55
CA ASP A 21 -21.95 -0.86 3.24
C ASP A 21 -22.40 -2.06 2.38
N MET A 22 -22.14 -3.30 2.82
CA MET A 22 -22.55 -4.51 2.09
C MET A 22 -24.06 -4.68 1.96
N ASN A 23 -24.84 -3.97 2.78
CA ASN A 23 -26.31 -4.01 2.76
C ASN A 23 -26.95 -2.84 2.00
N LEU A 24 -26.16 -1.96 1.38
CA LEU A 24 -26.70 -0.80 0.67
C LEU A 24 -27.22 -1.17 -0.72
N ASP A 25 -26.56 -2.10 -1.41
CA ASP A 25 -26.96 -2.51 -2.73
C ASP A 25 -28.11 -3.53 -2.71
N THR A 26 -28.75 -3.72 -3.86
CA THR A 26 -29.91 -4.60 -4.02
C THR A 26 -29.70 -5.57 -5.19
N PRO A 27 -30.34 -6.75 -5.15
CA PRO A 27 -31.17 -7.29 -4.06
C PRO A 27 -30.36 -7.67 -2.82
N VAL A 28 -31.00 -7.64 -1.66
CA VAL A 28 -30.43 -8.11 -0.38
C VAL A 28 -31.10 -9.42 0.03
N SER A 29 -30.36 -10.29 0.73
CA SER A 29 -30.90 -11.54 1.27
C SER A 29 -31.75 -11.32 2.52
N ASP A 30 -31.41 -10.33 3.34
CA ASP A 30 -32.12 -9.97 4.55
C ASP A 30 -32.55 -8.50 4.50
N LYS A 31 -33.85 -8.28 4.39
CA LYS A 31 -34.42 -6.94 4.29
C LYS A 31 -34.37 -6.18 5.62
N ASP A 32 -34.49 -6.87 6.75
CA ASP A 32 -34.47 -6.22 8.07
C ASP A 32 -33.08 -5.63 8.33
N LEU A 33 -32.01 -6.36 7.98
CA LEU A 33 -30.63 -5.86 8.07
C LEU A 33 -30.34 -4.68 7.13
N GLN A 34 -30.95 -4.69 5.94
CA GLN A 34 -30.87 -3.56 5.01
C GLN A 34 -31.60 -2.34 5.58
N ASP A 35 -32.81 -2.51 6.10
CA ASP A 35 -33.59 -1.44 6.70
C ASP A 35 -32.87 -0.84 7.91
N GLU A 36 -32.23 -1.65 8.76
CA GLU A 36 -31.36 -1.17 9.86
C GLU A 36 -30.18 -0.33 9.36
N SER A 37 -29.53 -0.78 8.27
CA SER A 37 -28.39 -0.06 7.67
C SER A 37 -28.81 1.30 7.12
N TYR A 38 -29.97 1.37 6.45
CA TYR A 38 -30.54 2.62 5.95
C TYR A 38 -31.04 3.53 7.08
N GLN A 39 -31.63 2.98 8.15
CA GLN A 39 -32.01 3.75 9.33
C GLN A 39 -30.79 4.40 9.99
N PHE A 40 -29.72 3.62 10.19
CA PHE A 40 -28.45 4.14 10.72
C PHE A 40 -27.89 5.28 9.86
N LEU A 41 -27.88 5.12 8.53
CA LEU A 41 -27.47 6.18 7.61
C LEU A 41 -28.33 7.43 7.73
N ASN A 42 -29.66 7.28 7.74
CA ASN A 42 -30.59 8.40 7.83
C ASN A 42 -30.47 9.15 9.16
N ASP A 43 -30.30 8.43 10.27
CA ASP A 43 -30.07 9.02 11.60
C ASP A 43 -28.77 9.81 11.63
N LEU A 44 -27.70 9.28 11.03
CA LEU A 44 -26.42 9.99 10.92
C LEU A 44 -26.53 11.23 10.04
N ILE A 45 -27.21 11.16 8.90
CA ILE A 45 -27.38 12.30 8.01
C ILE A 45 -28.21 13.39 8.69
N SER A 46 -29.33 13.03 9.34
CA SER A 46 -30.23 13.98 9.98
C SER A 46 -29.64 14.66 11.22
N THR A 47 -28.68 14.02 11.88
CA THR A 47 -27.97 14.56 13.06
C THR A 47 -26.62 15.20 12.71
N SER A 48 -26.26 15.26 11.43
CA SER A 48 -24.99 15.85 10.98
C SER A 48 -24.94 17.35 11.22
N HIS A 49 -23.76 17.86 11.57
CA HIS A 49 -23.50 19.30 11.57
C HIS A 49 -23.68 19.91 10.17
N ALA A 50 -23.89 21.24 10.12
CA ALA A 50 -23.93 22.01 8.89
C ALA A 50 -22.68 21.76 8.02
N VAL A 51 -22.84 21.80 6.70
CA VAL A 51 -21.76 21.48 5.75
C VAL A 51 -20.64 22.52 5.78
N GLU A 52 -20.95 23.75 6.19
CA GLU A 52 -20.02 24.89 6.28
C GLU A 52 -19.14 24.87 7.53
N ARG A 53 -19.32 23.89 8.43
CA ARG A 53 -18.52 23.79 9.66
C ARG A 53 -17.07 23.42 9.33
N SER A 54 -16.19 24.41 9.28
CA SER A 54 -14.80 24.26 8.84
C SER A 54 -13.93 23.37 9.75
N ALA A 55 -14.17 23.41 11.06
CA ALA A 55 -13.38 22.66 12.06
C ALA A 55 -13.88 21.21 12.29
N LEU A 56 -14.71 20.68 11.38
CA LEU A 56 -15.19 19.30 11.41
C LEU A 56 -14.51 18.47 10.31
N PHE A 57 -14.02 17.29 10.67
CA PHE A 57 -13.52 16.31 9.71
C PHE A 57 -14.30 15.00 9.81
N THR A 58 -14.81 14.50 8.68
CA THR A 58 -15.55 13.23 8.63
C THR A 58 -14.68 12.12 8.05
N LEU A 59 -14.37 11.12 8.87
CA LEU A 59 -13.71 9.88 8.46
C LEU A 59 -14.75 8.77 8.32
N VAL A 60 -14.95 8.28 7.11
CA VAL A 60 -15.80 7.09 6.86
C VAL A 60 -14.90 5.86 6.73
N LEU A 61 -15.19 4.84 7.52
CA LEU A 61 -14.56 3.52 7.46
C LEU A 61 -15.60 2.52 6.96
N THR A 62 -15.33 1.89 5.84
CA THR A 62 -16.28 0.97 5.21
C THR A 62 -15.58 -0.22 4.55
N HIS A 63 -16.34 -1.16 3.98
CA HIS A 63 -15.76 -2.39 3.44
C HIS A 63 -15.57 -2.33 1.93
N ILE A 64 -16.61 -1.97 1.18
CA ILE A 64 -16.65 -2.00 -0.27
C ILE A 64 -16.30 -0.59 -0.82
N PRO A 65 -15.45 -0.48 -1.84
CA PRO A 65 -15.14 0.82 -2.43
C PRO A 65 -16.32 1.41 -3.20
N LEU A 66 -16.36 2.74 -3.32
CA LEU A 66 -17.40 3.39 -4.11
C LEU A 66 -17.24 3.03 -5.60
N TYR A 67 -18.34 3.19 -6.32
CA TYR A 67 -18.41 3.00 -7.76
C TYR A 67 -17.34 3.81 -8.48
N LYS A 68 -16.70 3.16 -9.45
CA LYS A 68 -15.70 3.75 -10.33
C LYS A 68 -15.79 3.06 -11.69
N ASP A 69 -15.51 3.79 -12.76
CA ASP A 69 -15.52 3.22 -14.10
C ASP A 69 -14.32 2.28 -14.31
N GLY A 70 -14.50 1.28 -15.17
CA GLY A 70 -13.47 0.28 -15.47
C GLY A 70 -12.19 0.91 -16.04
N GLY A 71 -11.03 0.44 -15.58
CA GLY A 71 -9.71 0.93 -16.00
C GLY A 71 -9.09 1.99 -15.08
N ILE A 72 -9.86 2.51 -14.11
CA ILE A 72 -9.34 3.45 -13.11
C ILE A 72 -8.53 2.68 -12.04
N CYS A 73 -9.15 1.70 -11.38
CA CYS A 73 -8.47 0.73 -10.51
C CYS A 73 -8.21 -0.58 -11.25
N VAL A 74 -7.51 -1.52 -10.59
CA VAL A 74 -7.26 -2.85 -11.16
C VAL A 74 -8.58 -3.58 -11.37
N ASP A 75 -9.41 -3.63 -10.32
CA ASP A 75 -10.75 -4.17 -10.41
C ASP A 75 -11.72 -3.10 -10.96
N GLY A 76 -12.51 -3.49 -11.95
CA GLY A 76 -13.64 -2.71 -12.46
C GLY A 76 -14.95 -3.03 -11.75
N PRO A 77 -16.03 -2.26 -12.01
CA PRO A 77 -17.33 -2.48 -11.39
C PRO A 77 -17.89 -3.84 -11.81
N PHE A 78 -18.28 -4.63 -10.81
CA PHE A 78 -18.74 -6.00 -10.98
C PHE A 78 -19.79 -6.32 -9.93
N PHE A 79 -20.82 -7.08 -10.33
CA PHE A 79 -21.84 -7.68 -9.47
C PHE A 79 -22.15 -9.09 -9.99
N ASP A 80 -22.15 -10.05 -9.08
CA ASP A 80 -22.70 -11.39 -9.23
C ASP A 80 -23.78 -11.58 -8.16
N PHE A 81 -24.82 -12.33 -8.50
CA PHE A 81 -25.99 -12.51 -7.64
C PHE A 81 -26.22 -13.99 -7.37
N PHE A 82 -26.77 -14.31 -6.19
CA PHE A 82 -27.23 -15.66 -5.92
C PHE A 82 -28.38 -16.05 -6.86
N ASP A 83 -28.33 -17.28 -7.36
CA ASP A 83 -29.36 -17.89 -8.19
C ASP A 83 -29.86 -19.22 -7.59
N GLY A 84 -31.02 -19.69 -8.10
CA GLY A 84 -31.53 -21.02 -7.78
C GLY A 84 -32.08 -21.18 -6.35
N GLU A 85 -31.52 -22.13 -5.59
CA GLU A 85 -31.98 -22.50 -4.24
C GLU A 85 -31.49 -21.56 -3.14
N PHE A 86 -30.46 -20.74 -3.40
CA PHE A 86 -30.01 -19.72 -2.47
C PHE A 86 -30.89 -18.49 -2.60
N GLU A 87 -31.38 -17.96 -1.48
CA GLU A 87 -32.22 -16.76 -1.46
C GLU A 87 -31.50 -15.58 -2.15
N ASN A 88 -32.28 -14.73 -2.82
CA ASN A 88 -31.77 -13.61 -3.63
C ASN A 88 -30.74 -12.76 -2.88
N GLY A 89 -29.79 -12.16 -3.57
CA GLY A 89 -28.83 -11.26 -2.94
C GLY A 89 -27.60 -11.02 -3.81
N VAL A 90 -26.80 -10.02 -3.46
CA VAL A 90 -25.45 -9.89 -4.00
C VAL A 90 -24.59 -11.02 -3.44
N LYS A 91 -23.99 -11.80 -4.35
CA LYS A 91 -23.06 -12.89 -4.03
C LYS A 91 -21.62 -12.38 -4.00
N GLU A 92 -21.26 -11.55 -4.97
CA GLU A 92 -19.95 -10.93 -5.10
C GLU A 92 -20.14 -9.58 -5.78
N GLN A 93 -19.42 -8.55 -5.32
CA GLN A 93 -19.35 -7.27 -6.01
C GLN A 93 -17.98 -6.68 -5.79
N ASN A 94 -17.48 -5.85 -6.72
CA ASN A 94 -16.18 -5.17 -6.55
C ASN A 94 -16.31 -3.76 -5.97
N HIS A 95 -17.42 -3.09 -6.27
CA HIS A 95 -17.72 -1.72 -5.86
C HIS A 95 -19.17 -1.65 -5.45
N LEU A 96 -19.53 -0.62 -4.69
CA LEU A 96 -20.92 -0.24 -4.50
C LEU A 96 -21.56 0.15 -5.84
N SER A 97 -22.90 0.09 -5.93
CA SER A 97 -23.59 0.64 -7.08
C SER A 97 -23.38 2.15 -7.20
N ARG A 98 -23.66 2.69 -8.40
CA ARG A 98 -23.61 4.14 -8.64
C ARG A 98 -24.55 4.90 -7.71
N ASP A 99 -25.72 4.33 -7.41
CA ASP A 99 -26.72 4.97 -6.56
C ASP A 99 -26.31 4.96 -5.08
N ALA A 100 -25.81 3.84 -4.56
CA ALA A 100 -25.29 3.77 -3.20
C ALA A 100 -24.08 4.71 -3.02
N SER A 101 -23.19 4.76 -4.01
CA SER A 101 -22.02 5.64 -4.01
C SER A 101 -22.40 7.12 -4.04
N LYS A 102 -23.37 7.48 -4.87
CA LYS A 102 -23.95 8.83 -4.90
C LYS A 102 -24.58 9.19 -3.55
N GLY A 103 -25.34 8.27 -2.95
CA GLY A 103 -25.93 8.44 -1.62
C GLY A 103 -24.89 8.72 -0.54
N MET A 104 -23.73 8.07 -0.62
CA MET A 104 -22.61 8.34 0.28
C MET A 104 -22.03 9.75 0.09
N LEU A 105 -21.71 10.14 -1.15
CA LEU A 105 -21.10 11.44 -1.45
C LEU A 105 -22.06 12.61 -1.14
N GLU A 106 -23.32 12.48 -1.53
CA GLU A 106 -24.32 13.55 -1.38
C GLU A 106 -24.97 13.55 0.01
N GLY A 107 -25.25 12.38 0.58
CA GLY A 107 -25.90 12.25 1.88
C GLY A 107 -24.94 12.49 3.05
N VAL A 108 -23.87 11.69 3.14
CA VAL A 108 -22.93 11.74 4.29
C VAL A 108 -22.10 13.02 4.24
N PHE A 109 -21.54 13.34 3.09
CA PHE A 109 -20.68 14.51 2.94
C PHE A 109 -21.45 15.77 2.53
N GLY A 110 -22.73 15.69 2.14
CA GLY A 110 -23.49 16.88 1.77
C GLY A 110 -22.99 17.55 0.48
N MET A 111 -22.27 16.81 -0.37
CA MET A 111 -21.77 17.33 -1.65
C MET A 111 -22.91 17.38 -2.68
N SER A 112 -22.83 18.28 -3.65
CA SER A 112 -23.86 18.40 -4.67
C SER A 112 -23.33 18.98 -5.97
N GLY A 113 -23.84 18.48 -7.09
CA GLY A 113 -23.67 19.12 -8.40
C GLY A 113 -24.39 20.47 -8.52
N ASN A 114 -25.23 20.86 -7.55
CA ASN A 114 -25.90 22.15 -7.54
C ASN A 114 -25.18 23.16 -6.63
N ALA A 115 -24.69 24.27 -7.20
CA ALA A 115 -24.01 25.32 -6.44
C ALA A 115 -24.95 26.19 -5.57
N HIS A 116 -26.27 26.06 -5.72
CA HIS A 116 -27.27 26.89 -5.03
C HIS A 116 -27.78 26.27 -3.71
N VAL A 117 -27.16 25.21 -3.23
CA VAL A 117 -27.44 24.62 -1.91
C VAL A 117 -26.43 25.11 -0.87
N ASP A 118 -26.67 24.76 0.38
CA ASP A 118 -25.77 25.03 1.51
C ASP A 118 -24.34 24.61 1.20
N GLY A 119 -23.36 25.37 1.70
CA GLY A 119 -21.94 25.19 1.40
C GLY A 119 -21.59 25.27 -0.09
N GLN A 120 -22.46 25.86 -0.92
CA GLN A 120 -22.31 25.91 -2.38
C GLN A 120 -22.19 24.51 -3.01
N GLY A 121 -22.72 23.48 -2.35
CA GLY A 121 -22.58 22.09 -2.77
C GLY A 121 -21.18 21.49 -2.59
N MET A 122 -20.23 22.21 -1.98
CA MET A 122 -18.86 21.72 -1.73
C MET A 122 -18.80 20.60 -0.67
N GLY A 123 -19.82 20.53 0.18
CA GLY A 123 -19.95 19.51 1.22
C GLY A 123 -18.94 19.65 2.36
N ARG A 124 -18.85 18.61 3.19
CA ARG A 124 -18.02 18.51 4.39
C ARG A 124 -16.63 17.98 4.05
N HIS A 125 -15.64 18.45 4.78
CA HIS A 125 -14.28 17.91 4.71
C HIS A 125 -14.20 16.49 5.28
N GLY A 126 -13.42 15.63 4.63
CA GLY A 126 -13.25 14.26 5.07
C GLY A 126 -12.50 13.37 4.10
N ILE A 127 -12.52 12.07 4.43
CA ILE A 127 -11.94 10.99 3.63
C ILE A 127 -12.74 9.71 3.85
N ILE A 128 -12.83 8.88 2.81
CA ILE A 128 -13.31 7.50 2.92
C ILE A 128 -12.10 6.57 2.90
N LEU A 129 -12.00 5.70 3.91
CA LEU A 129 -11.11 4.54 3.88
C LEU A 129 -11.94 3.28 3.74
N THR A 130 -11.52 2.43 2.80
CA THR A 130 -12.22 1.18 2.48
C THR A 130 -11.23 0.05 2.21
N GLY A 131 -11.73 -1.17 1.99
CA GLY A 131 -10.93 -2.36 1.70
C GLY A 131 -11.44 -3.07 0.45
N HIS A 132 -11.60 -4.39 0.55
CA HIS A 132 -12.17 -5.27 -0.48
C HIS A 132 -11.25 -5.53 -1.70
N ASP A 133 -10.72 -4.49 -2.36
CA ASP A 133 -9.76 -4.65 -3.47
C ASP A 133 -8.39 -5.10 -2.94
N HIS A 134 -7.80 -6.11 -3.58
CA HIS A 134 -6.51 -6.61 -3.16
C HIS A 134 -5.34 -5.72 -3.53
N GLU A 135 -5.41 -5.05 -4.68
CA GLU A 135 -4.35 -4.19 -5.21
C GLU A 135 -4.36 -2.80 -4.58
N GLY A 136 -5.49 -2.42 -3.97
CA GLY A 136 -5.72 -1.10 -3.41
C GLY A 136 -5.85 -0.04 -4.50
N CYS A 137 -6.39 1.11 -4.12
CA CYS A 137 -6.67 2.19 -5.06
C CYS A 137 -6.83 3.54 -4.35
N ASP A 138 -6.31 4.61 -4.94
CA ASP A 138 -6.34 5.95 -4.37
C ASP A 138 -7.00 6.92 -5.36
N ILE A 139 -8.21 7.35 -5.04
CA ILE A 139 -9.15 7.96 -5.98
C ILE A 139 -9.67 9.28 -5.44
N TYR A 140 -9.94 10.21 -6.36
CA TYR A 140 -10.70 11.42 -6.08
C TYR A 140 -12.02 11.37 -6.85
N HIS A 141 -13.13 11.34 -6.11
CA HIS A 141 -14.48 11.50 -6.66
C HIS A 141 -14.79 12.97 -6.80
N TYR A 142 -15.40 13.39 -7.89
CA TYR A 142 -15.79 14.78 -8.09
C TYR A 142 -17.00 14.90 -9.02
N ILE A 143 -17.69 16.03 -8.92
CA ILE A 143 -18.77 16.40 -9.85
C ILE A 143 -18.58 17.84 -10.31
N ASN A 144 -18.72 18.09 -11.61
CA ASN A 144 -18.47 19.41 -12.19
C ASN A 144 -19.75 20.26 -12.24
N GLN A 145 -19.86 21.25 -11.37
CA GLN A 145 -21.05 22.11 -11.27
C GLN A 145 -21.22 23.06 -12.48
N SER A 146 -20.17 23.23 -13.31
CA SER A 146 -20.23 24.07 -14.52
C SER A 146 -20.95 23.42 -15.69
N LEU A 147 -21.14 22.09 -15.64
CA LEU A 147 -21.88 21.36 -16.67
C LEU A 147 -23.40 21.61 -16.55
N PRO A 148 -24.17 21.47 -17.66
CA PRO A 148 -25.63 21.41 -17.61
C PRO A 148 -26.11 20.32 -16.65
N GLU A 149 -27.26 20.53 -16.01
CA GLU A 149 -27.77 19.62 -14.97
C GLU A 149 -27.96 18.19 -15.47
N GLU A 150 -28.40 18.02 -16.72
CA GLU A 150 -28.54 16.73 -17.39
C GLU A 150 -27.21 15.98 -17.62
N ASP A 151 -26.10 16.71 -17.69
CA ASP A 151 -24.75 16.17 -17.96
C ASP A 151 -23.91 16.05 -16.68
N ARG A 152 -24.44 16.49 -15.53
CA ARG A 152 -23.76 16.42 -14.23
C ARG A 152 -23.80 14.98 -13.70
N GLU A 153 -22.65 14.33 -13.78
CA GLU A 153 -22.42 13.00 -13.22
C GLU A 153 -21.21 13.01 -12.29
N TRP A 154 -21.26 12.18 -11.26
CA TRP A 154 -20.09 11.87 -10.45
C TRP A 154 -19.06 11.12 -11.29
N LYS A 155 -17.86 11.67 -11.33
CA LYS A 155 -16.68 11.10 -11.97
C LYS A 155 -15.63 10.80 -10.92
N CYS A 156 -14.66 9.99 -11.30
CA CYS A 156 -13.51 9.78 -10.47
C CYS A 156 -12.25 9.66 -11.33
N ASP A 157 -11.15 10.10 -10.75
CA ASP A 157 -9.82 9.98 -11.33
C ASP A 157 -8.87 9.51 -10.22
N ARG A 158 -7.76 8.91 -10.61
CA ARG A 158 -6.69 8.59 -9.66
C ARG A 158 -6.21 9.86 -8.96
N TYR A 159 -6.01 9.78 -7.66
CA TYR A 159 -5.73 10.95 -6.83
C TYR A 159 -4.49 11.77 -7.27
N PRO A 160 -3.36 11.15 -7.68
CA PRO A 160 -2.21 11.91 -8.19
C PRO A 160 -2.54 12.81 -9.40
N GLU A 161 -3.39 12.33 -10.30
CA GLU A 161 -3.84 13.02 -11.51
C GLU A 161 -4.90 14.08 -11.18
N ALA A 162 -5.80 13.77 -10.25
CA ALA A 162 -6.87 14.66 -9.80
C ALA A 162 -6.45 15.72 -8.77
N LYS A 163 -5.19 15.71 -8.32
CA LYS A 163 -4.70 16.61 -7.25
C LYS A 163 -4.94 18.10 -7.52
N HIS A 164 -4.98 18.49 -8.80
CA HIS A 164 -5.25 19.86 -9.23
C HIS A 164 -6.71 20.29 -9.05
N LEU A 165 -7.64 19.34 -8.91
CA LEU A 165 -9.06 19.56 -8.68
C LEU A 165 -9.39 19.74 -7.19
N VAL A 166 -8.49 19.31 -6.31
CA VAL A 166 -8.70 19.38 -4.85
C VAL A 166 -8.87 20.85 -4.44
N ASN A 167 -9.97 21.14 -3.76
CA ASN A 167 -10.37 22.49 -3.32
C ASN A 167 -10.62 23.47 -4.48
N GLN A 168 -10.81 22.98 -5.72
CA GLN A 168 -11.20 23.83 -6.83
C GLN A 168 -12.66 24.27 -6.69
N SER A 169 -12.91 25.57 -6.75
CA SER A 169 -14.28 26.11 -6.72
C SER A 169 -15.10 25.58 -7.90
N GLY A 170 -16.34 25.16 -7.63
CA GLY A 170 -17.24 24.56 -8.62
C GLY A 170 -17.00 23.08 -8.89
N ILE A 171 -16.01 22.45 -8.23
CA ILE A 171 -15.67 21.03 -8.33
C ILE A 171 -15.70 20.42 -6.92
N PRO A 172 -16.90 20.24 -6.32
CA PRO A 172 -17.04 19.40 -5.12
C PRO A 172 -16.45 18.01 -5.37
N GLY A 173 -15.72 17.51 -4.38
CA GLY A 173 -15.09 16.21 -4.49
C GLY A 173 -14.45 15.72 -3.21
N LEU A 174 -14.22 14.41 -3.15
CA LEU A 174 -13.78 13.70 -1.97
C LEU A 174 -12.75 12.64 -2.35
N ARG A 175 -11.71 12.51 -1.51
CA ARG A 175 -10.75 11.41 -1.65
C ARG A 175 -11.29 10.14 -1.00
N GLU A 176 -11.19 9.03 -1.73
CA GLU A 176 -11.40 7.69 -1.23
C GLU A 176 -10.09 6.91 -1.38
N VAL A 177 -9.72 6.18 -0.32
CA VAL A 177 -8.58 5.28 -0.36
C VAL A 177 -9.02 3.86 -0.04
N THR A 178 -8.89 3.00 -1.03
CA THR A 178 -8.95 1.55 -0.88
C THR A 178 -7.60 1.02 -0.42
N VAL A 179 -7.54 0.54 0.83
CA VAL A 179 -6.31 0.03 1.43
C VAL A 179 -5.89 -1.25 0.74
N ARG A 180 -4.63 -1.30 0.30
CA ARG A 180 -4.07 -2.49 -0.37
C ARG A 180 -4.04 -3.67 0.60
N SER A 181 -4.30 -4.88 0.11
CA SER A 181 -4.47 -6.06 0.94
C SER A 181 -3.24 -6.40 1.80
N MET A 182 -3.52 -6.89 3.01
CA MET A 182 -2.53 -7.44 3.93
C MET A 182 -2.01 -8.83 3.52
N MET A 183 -2.55 -9.42 2.45
CA MET A 183 -2.09 -10.70 1.92
C MET A 183 -0.64 -10.57 1.42
N GLY A 184 0.15 -11.63 1.58
CA GLY A 184 1.59 -11.63 1.26
C GLY A 184 1.90 -11.34 -0.21
N ASP A 185 1.03 -11.76 -1.12
CA ASP A 185 1.15 -11.47 -2.56
C ASP A 185 0.99 -9.97 -2.86
N PHE A 186 0.31 -9.25 -1.98
CA PHE A 186 0.12 -7.82 -2.02
C PHE A 186 1.01 -7.13 -0.98
N ALA A 187 2.21 -7.67 -0.74
CA ALA A 187 3.27 -7.13 0.11
C ALA A 187 2.91 -6.91 1.60
N GLY A 188 1.86 -7.54 2.11
CA GLY A 188 1.49 -7.44 3.51
C GLY A 188 1.20 -6.00 3.92
N ASN A 189 0.36 -5.30 3.15
CA ASN A 189 0.12 -3.87 3.36
C ASN A 189 -0.73 -3.59 4.60
N ALA A 190 -0.40 -2.48 5.25
CA ALA A 190 -1.22 -1.79 6.24
C ALA A 190 -1.37 -0.32 5.83
N GLY A 191 -2.60 0.19 5.82
CA GLY A 191 -2.86 1.61 5.59
C GLY A 191 -2.67 2.40 6.89
N LEU A 192 -1.89 3.48 6.83
CA LEU A 192 -1.71 4.44 7.91
C LEU A 192 -2.32 5.78 7.52
N LEU A 193 -3.34 6.21 8.27
CA LEU A 193 -3.93 7.55 8.16
C LEU A 193 -3.46 8.41 9.35
N SER A 194 -2.78 9.50 9.04
CA SER A 194 -2.43 10.54 10.01
C SER A 194 -3.41 11.70 9.86
N LEU A 195 -3.99 12.17 10.95
CA LEU A 195 -4.79 13.40 10.99
C LEU A 195 -4.22 14.35 12.04
N TRP A 196 -4.13 15.63 11.72
CA TRP A 196 -3.72 16.66 12.66
C TRP A 196 -4.52 17.95 12.39
N PHE A 197 -4.82 18.69 13.45
CA PHE A 197 -5.51 19.96 13.34
C PHE A 197 -4.51 21.10 13.18
N ASP A 198 -4.59 21.84 12.08
CA ASP A 198 -3.77 23.02 11.84
C ASP A 198 -4.47 24.26 12.41
N LYS A 199 -3.85 24.89 13.41
CA LYS A 199 -4.40 26.07 14.09
C LYS A 199 -4.25 27.34 13.28
N GLU A 200 -3.36 27.38 12.29
CA GLU A 200 -3.15 28.55 11.43
C GLU A 200 -4.28 28.67 10.39
N SER A 201 -4.56 27.58 9.68
CA SER A 201 -5.70 27.48 8.75
C SER A 201 -7.05 27.24 9.44
N TRP A 202 -7.03 26.75 10.68
CA TRP A 202 -8.23 26.30 11.42
C TRP A 202 -8.96 25.13 10.74
N GLU A 203 -8.19 24.25 10.11
CA GLU A 203 -8.69 23.11 9.35
C GLU A 203 -7.97 21.81 9.73
N TRP A 204 -8.65 20.69 9.51
CA TRP A 204 -8.03 19.37 9.63
C TRP A 204 -7.20 19.05 8.40
N GLN A 205 -5.97 18.61 8.62
CA GLN A 205 -5.08 18.11 7.59
C GLN A 205 -4.91 16.61 7.77
N PHE A 206 -4.70 15.88 6.67
CA PHE A 206 -4.50 14.45 6.71
C PHE A 206 -3.53 13.95 5.65
N GLU A 207 -2.89 12.83 5.95
CA GLU A 207 -2.02 12.10 5.04
C GLU A 207 -2.26 10.61 5.17
N PHE A 208 -2.30 9.92 4.04
CA PHE A 208 -2.43 8.48 3.98
C PHE A 208 -1.19 7.86 3.33
N ALA A 209 -0.68 6.79 3.92
CA ALA A 209 0.40 5.98 3.36
C ALA A 209 0.08 4.49 3.45
N ASN A 210 0.40 3.73 2.39
CA ASN A 210 0.45 2.27 2.44
C ASN A 210 1.83 1.82 2.91
N CYS A 211 1.88 1.06 4.00
CA CYS A 211 3.08 0.48 4.56
C CYS A 211 3.09 -1.04 4.33
N GLY A 212 3.89 -1.49 3.38
CA GLY A 212 4.11 -2.91 3.15
C GLY A 212 5.10 -3.51 4.16
N LEU A 213 4.72 -4.63 4.79
CA LEU A 213 5.65 -5.45 5.59
C LEU A 213 6.68 -6.19 4.71
N GLY A 214 6.38 -6.33 3.41
CA GLY A 214 7.25 -6.95 2.41
C GLY A 214 6.64 -8.19 1.77
N THR A 215 7.16 -8.55 0.60
CA THR A 215 6.76 -9.74 -0.17
C THR A 215 7.28 -11.03 0.48
N GLN A 216 6.62 -12.15 0.19
CA GLN A 216 6.85 -13.50 0.75
C GLN A 216 8.29 -14.08 0.59
N HIS A 217 9.25 -13.35 -0.01
CA HIS A 217 10.61 -13.81 -0.26
C HIS A 217 11.35 -14.26 1.00
N ILE A 218 11.10 -13.63 2.15
CA ILE A 218 11.73 -14.05 3.42
C ILE A 218 11.26 -15.46 3.81
N TRP A 219 9.96 -15.74 3.65
CA TRP A 219 9.39 -17.06 3.93
C TRP A 219 10.00 -18.12 3.01
N TRP A 220 10.04 -17.86 1.70
CA TRP A 220 10.66 -18.78 0.74
C TRP A 220 12.16 -18.99 1.00
N PHE A 221 12.89 -17.93 1.34
CA PHE A 221 14.30 -18.02 1.68
C PHE A 221 14.55 -18.95 2.88
N VAL A 222 13.75 -18.81 3.95
CA VAL A 222 13.84 -19.69 5.12
C VAL A 222 13.58 -21.14 4.74
N HIS A 223 12.51 -21.42 3.99
CA HIS A 223 12.19 -22.79 3.57
C HIS A 223 13.27 -23.41 2.68
N ILE A 224 13.83 -22.64 1.75
CA ILE A 224 14.92 -23.11 0.89
C ILE A 224 16.18 -23.39 1.72
N LEU A 225 16.51 -22.52 2.66
CA LEU A 225 17.66 -22.68 3.54
C LEU A 225 17.51 -23.89 4.47
N ASP A 226 16.32 -24.10 5.03
CA ASP A 226 16.00 -25.28 5.85
C ASP A 226 16.10 -26.55 5.03
N PHE A 227 15.56 -26.56 3.81
CA PHE A 227 15.66 -27.68 2.89
C PHE A 227 17.12 -28.04 2.56
N ILE A 228 17.96 -27.04 2.25
CA ILE A 228 19.40 -27.25 2.01
C ILE A 228 20.06 -27.80 3.28
N THR A 229 19.73 -27.27 4.45
CA THR A 229 20.30 -27.70 5.73
C THR A 229 19.97 -29.17 6.03
N VAL A 230 18.73 -29.59 5.75
CA VAL A 230 18.30 -31.00 5.88
C VAL A 230 19.10 -31.89 4.93
N ILE A 231 19.27 -31.50 3.66
CA ILE A 231 20.07 -32.25 2.69
C ILE A 231 21.53 -32.40 3.16
N VAL A 232 22.16 -31.29 3.54
CA VAL A 232 23.56 -31.30 4.02
C VAL A 232 23.70 -32.18 5.26
N SER A 233 22.75 -32.12 6.19
CA SER A 233 22.72 -32.94 7.40
C SER A 233 22.62 -34.44 7.08
N ILE A 234 21.78 -34.82 6.12
CA ILE A 234 21.65 -36.21 5.65
C ILE A 234 22.96 -36.67 4.98
N VAL A 235 23.50 -35.89 4.06
CA VAL A 235 24.76 -36.22 3.35
C VAL A 235 25.91 -36.39 4.34
N TYR A 236 26.04 -35.47 5.30
CA TYR A 236 27.06 -35.54 6.34
C TYR A 236 26.86 -36.75 7.25
N GLY A 237 25.62 -37.04 7.66
CA GLY A 237 25.28 -38.22 8.45
C GLY A 237 25.62 -39.54 7.74
N VAL A 238 25.32 -39.64 6.44
CA VAL A 238 25.69 -40.79 5.59
C VAL A 238 27.20 -40.90 5.46
N TRP A 239 27.90 -39.79 5.20
CA TRP A 239 29.36 -39.78 5.08
C TRP A 239 30.03 -40.24 6.38
N LEU A 240 29.57 -39.77 7.53
CA LEU A 240 30.02 -40.22 8.86
C LEU A 240 29.76 -41.70 9.08
N ALA A 241 28.57 -42.20 8.71
CA ALA A 241 28.22 -43.61 8.86
C ALA A 241 29.12 -44.50 7.97
N VAL A 242 29.34 -44.11 6.71
CA VAL A 242 30.25 -44.81 5.79
C VAL A 242 31.69 -44.76 6.30
N PHE A 243 32.16 -43.61 6.77
CA PHE A 243 33.50 -43.46 7.31
C PHE A 243 33.73 -44.34 8.54
N LYS A 244 32.77 -44.36 9.47
CA LYS A 244 32.80 -45.26 10.64
C LYS A 244 32.75 -46.73 10.23
N ALA A 245 31.89 -47.10 9.28
CA ALA A 245 31.81 -48.47 8.77
C ALA A 245 33.13 -48.91 8.09
N CYS A 246 33.72 -48.07 7.24
CA CYS A 246 35.01 -48.35 6.59
C CYS A 246 36.17 -48.44 7.59
N SER A 247 36.15 -47.63 8.65
CA SER A 247 37.14 -47.69 9.73
C SER A 247 37.02 -48.98 10.56
N ILE A 248 35.79 -49.41 10.87
CA ILE A 248 35.52 -50.67 11.59
C ILE A 248 35.83 -51.89 10.71
N LEU A 249 35.56 -51.83 9.40
CA LEU A 249 35.84 -52.90 8.44
C LEU A 249 37.30 -52.97 7.98
N GLY A 250 38.19 -52.12 8.49
CA GLY A 250 39.64 -52.22 8.27
C GLY A 250 40.11 -52.03 6.82
N LEU A 251 39.33 -51.36 5.97
CA LEU A 251 39.69 -51.09 4.57
C LEU A 251 40.61 -49.86 4.47
N HIS A 252 41.77 -49.89 5.15
CA HIS A 252 42.85 -48.93 4.87
C HIS A 252 43.67 -49.48 3.69
N LYS A 253 43.32 -49.09 2.46
CA LYS A 253 44.20 -49.32 1.31
C LYS A 253 45.49 -48.54 1.53
N ASN A 254 46.58 -49.27 1.82
CA ASN A 254 47.94 -48.76 1.84
C ASN A 254 48.26 -48.05 0.52
N GLY A 255 48.35 -46.72 0.56
CA GLY A 255 48.91 -45.92 -0.51
C GLY A 255 50.38 -46.25 -0.69
N THR A 256 50.70 -46.90 -1.80
CA THR A 256 52.05 -47.10 -2.32
C THR A 256 52.72 -45.74 -2.51
N LYS A 257 53.81 -45.50 -1.76
CA LYS A 257 54.74 -44.39 -1.99
C LYS A 257 55.30 -44.51 -3.42
N SER A 258 55.00 -43.55 -4.29
CA SER A 258 55.81 -43.27 -5.47
C SER A 258 56.78 -42.13 -5.16
N ARG A 259 58.05 -42.35 -5.46
CA ARG A 259 59.19 -41.46 -5.19
C ARG A 259 59.60 -40.77 -6.50
N LYS A 260 59.90 -39.47 -6.37
CA LYS A 260 60.70 -38.56 -7.25
C LYS A 260 60.04 -38.01 -8.53
N GLU A 261 59.91 -36.68 -8.59
CA GLU A 261 60.93 -35.83 -9.23
C GLU A 261 60.89 -34.40 -8.64
N GLU A 262 62.06 -33.90 -8.23
CA GLU A 262 62.26 -32.59 -7.63
C GLU A 262 62.78 -31.65 -8.73
N LYS A 263 61.92 -30.76 -9.25
CA LYS A 263 62.36 -29.71 -10.19
C LYS A 263 63.03 -28.59 -9.41
N LYS A 264 64.36 -28.57 -9.47
CA LYS A 264 65.22 -27.48 -8.99
C LYS A 264 65.01 -26.27 -9.92
N VAL A 265 64.34 -25.22 -9.42
CA VAL A 265 64.25 -23.93 -10.12
C VAL A 265 65.38 -23.04 -9.59
N THR A 266 66.35 -22.77 -10.47
CA THR A 266 67.47 -21.86 -10.23
C THR A 266 66.97 -20.42 -10.39
N PHE A 267 67.21 -19.56 -9.40
CA PHE A 267 67.02 -18.12 -9.52
C PHE A 267 68.31 -17.49 -10.05
N ASP A 268 68.24 -16.89 -11.24
CA ASP A 268 69.26 -15.96 -11.73
C ASP A 268 68.84 -14.53 -11.38
N ILE A 269 69.64 -13.90 -10.53
CA ILE A 269 69.52 -12.49 -10.13
C ILE A 269 70.22 -11.65 -11.19
N LYS A 270 69.48 -10.78 -11.87
CA LYS A 270 70.04 -9.73 -12.73
C LYS A 270 70.21 -8.46 -11.88
N PRO A 271 71.42 -7.88 -11.78
CA PRO A 271 71.63 -6.68 -10.99
C PRO A 271 71.16 -5.47 -11.79
N ASP A 272 70.45 -4.56 -11.15
CA ASP A 272 70.42 -3.17 -11.62
C ASP A 272 70.80 -2.25 -10.47
N THR A 273 71.97 -1.66 -10.65
CA THR A 273 72.59 -0.65 -9.80
C THR A 273 72.22 0.72 -10.34
N GLY A 274 71.72 1.59 -9.47
CA GLY A 274 72.11 3.00 -9.53
C GLY A 274 71.00 4.05 -9.47
N ILE A 275 71.13 4.86 -8.41
CA ILE A 275 71.09 6.34 -8.40
C ILE A 275 69.79 7.01 -7.91
N ASP A 276 69.94 7.57 -6.69
CA ASP A 276 69.57 8.91 -6.17
C ASP A 276 68.11 9.41 -6.30
N SER A 277 67.53 10.19 -5.39
CA SER A 277 68.00 10.94 -4.21
C SER A 277 66.77 11.47 -3.45
N GLU A 278 66.98 11.78 -2.17
CA GLU A 278 66.31 12.77 -1.31
C GLU A 278 64.83 13.19 -1.49
N LYS A 279 64.19 13.22 -0.31
CA LYS A 279 63.30 14.27 0.25
C LYS A 279 61.79 14.23 -0.04
N TRP A 280 61.10 14.91 0.89
CA TRP A 280 59.67 15.28 0.99
C TRP A 280 58.87 14.32 1.88
N ARG A 281 58.76 14.58 3.20
CA ARG A 281 57.84 15.52 3.90
C ARG A 281 56.37 15.40 3.48
N GLY A 282 55.56 14.91 4.42
CA GLY A 282 54.39 15.65 4.91
C GLY A 282 53.03 15.25 4.35
N GLY A 283 52.17 14.80 5.27
CA GLY A 283 50.80 15.32 5.46
C GLY A 283 49.69 14.81 4.55
N ALA A 284 48.60 14.38 5.21
CA ALA A 284 47.17 14.49 4.88
C ALA A 284 46.74 14.16 3.42
N ASP A 285 45.64 13.48 3.15
CA ASP A 285 44.37 13.43 3.85
C ASP A 285 43.60 12.27 3.25
N SER A 286 42.58 11.85 3.98
CA SER A 286 41.52 10.98 3.49
C SER A 286 40.83 11.60 2.27
N ASP A 287 40.60 10.81 1.21
CA ASP A 287 39.25 10.71 0.69
C ASP A 287 39.01 9.45 -0.14
N ASN A 288 37.80 8.94 0.03
CA ASN A 288 37.15 7.95 -0.79
C ASN A 288 37.00 8.47 -2.23
N ARG A 289 37.13 7.58 -3.21
CA ARG A 289 36.00 7.31 -4.13
C ARG A 289 36.25 6.15 -5.08
N GLU A 290 35.19 5.36 -5.17
CA GLU A 290 34.82 4.40 -6.20
C GLU A 290 35.18 4.86 -7.62
N VAL A 291 35.60 3.93 -8.47
CA VAL A 291 35.14 3.92 -9.87
C VAL A 291 34.90 2.49 -10.35
N LYS A 292 33.66 2.28 -10.79
CA LYS A 292 33.12 1.16 -11.57
C LYS A 292 33.97 0.86 -12.81
N GLY A 293 34.25 -0.41 -13.06
CA GLY A 293 34.80 -0.89 -14.34
C GLY A 293 33.68 -1.42 -15.23
N GLU A 294 33.31 -0.63 -16.23
CA GLU A 294 32.47 -1.04 -17.36
C GLU A 294 33.13 -2.15 -18.19
N ALA A 295 32.27 -2.98 -18.77
CA ALA A 295 32.63 -3.97 -19.76
C ALA A 295 33.02 -3.31 -21.08
N ASN A 296 34.07 -3.82 -21.74
CA ASN A 296 34.14 -3.75 -23.20
C ASN A 296 34.61 -5.08 -23.80
N ARG A 297 33.75 -5.61 -24.67
CA ARG A 297 34.04 -6.69 -25.62
C ARG A 297 34.94 -6.13 -26.73
N SER A 298 35.93 -6.90 -27.19
CA SER A 298 35.85 -7.60 -28.49
C SER A 298 37.22 -8.06 -29.02
N ARG A 299 37.21 -9.32 -29.48
CA ARG A 299 38.06 -9.99 -30.49
C ARG A 299 39.52 -10.36 -30.12
N LYS A 300 39.71 -11.67 -29.91
CA LYS A 300 40.02 -12.58 -31.02
C LYS A 300 39.25 -13.89 -30.86
#